data_AF-A0A2I0WSS8-F1
#
_entry.id   AF-A0A2I0WSS8-F1
#
_cell.length_a   1.000
_cell.length_b   1.000
_cell.length_c   1.000
_cell.angle_alpha   90.00
_cell.angle_beta   90.00
_cell.angle_gamma   90.00
#
_symmetry.space_group_name_H-M   'P 1'
#
loop_
_entity.id
_entity.type
_entity.pdbx_description
1 polymer ?
#
loop_
_entity_poly.entity_id
_entity_poly.type
_entity_poly.pdbx_seq_one_letter_code
_entity_poly.pdbx_strand_id
1 'polypeptide(L)' 'MQEKQKAMISEMVGKLTNVCWDKCITGTPGSKFSSGETSCLTNCAQRYMDMSIIIMKRFQSMQ' A
#
# COMPACT_ATOMS: atom_id res chain seq x y z
N MET A 1 10.18 1.66 -22.33
CA MET A 1 9.10 0.93 -21.63
C MET A 1 9.50 0.46 -20.24
N GLN A 2 10.70 -0.13 -20.07
CA GLN A 2 11.17 -0.63 -18.77
C GLN A 2 11.24 0.46 -17.68
N GLU A 3 11.78 1.64 -17.99
CA GLU A 3 11.84 2.77 -17.06
C GLU A 3 10.46 3.30 -16.65
N LYS A 4 9.48 3.29 -17.56
CA LYS A 4 8.09 3.67 -17.24
C LYS A 4 7.45 2.70 -16.24
N GLN A 5 7.68 1.39 -16.43
CA GLN A 5 7.18 0.37 -15.52
C GLN A 5 7.84 0.48 -14.14
N LYS A 6 9.15 0.70 -14.08
CA LYS A 6 9.87 0.96 -12.82
C LYS A 6 9.32 2.20 -12.11
N ALA A 7 9.12 3.30 -12.83
CA ALA A 7 8.57 4.54 -12.25
C ALA A 7 7.18 4.30 -11.64
N MET A 8 6.28 3.61 -12.35
CA MET A 8 4.95 3.27 -11.84
C MET A 8 5.01 2.38 -10.58
N ILE A 9 5.89 1.37 -10.56
CA ILE A 9 6.08 0.52 -9.37
C ILE A 9 6.62 1.36 -8.21
N SER A 10 7.60 2.23 -8.47
CA SER A 10 8.18 3.09 -7.43
C SER A 10 7.16 4.04 -6.83
N GLU A 11 6.30 4.62 -7.66
CA GLU A 11 5.19 5.48 -7.20
C GLU A 11 4.21 4.70 -6.33
N MET A 12 3.83 3.49 -6.77
CA MET A 12 2.94 2.61 -6.01
C MET A 12 3.54 2.22 -4.65
N VAL A 13 4.82 1.85 -4.62
CA VAL A 13 5.54 1.53 -3.38
C VAL A 13 5.57 2.73 -2.44
N GLY A 14 5.89 3.92 -2.96
CA GLY A 14 5.89 5.15 -2.15
C GLY A 14 4.52 5.46 -1.57
N LYS A 15 3.46 5.31 -2.36
CA LYS A 15 2.08 5.54 -1.91
C LYS A 15 1.65 4.56 -0.83
N LEU A 16 1.91 3.26 -1.03
CA LEU A 16 1.63 2.22 -0.03
C LEU A 16 2.41 2.46 1.26
N THR A 17 3.69 2.85 1.15
CA THR A 17 4.55 3.16 2.29
C THR A 17 3.95 4.27 3.13
N ASN A 18 3.59 5.40 2.51
CA ASN A 18 3.02 6.54 3.24
C ASN A 18 1.66 6.19 3.88
N VAL A 19 0.74 5.60 3.12
CA VAL A 19 -0.60 5.27 3.62
C VAL A 19 -0.55 4.25 4.76
N CYS A 20 0.29 3.23 4.64
CA CYS A 20 0.38 2.20 5.66
C CYS A 20 1.20 2.63 6.87
N TRP A 21 2.18 3.52 6.69
CA TRP A 21 2.88 4.17 7.79
C TRP A 21 1.90 4.94 8.67
N ASP A 22 1.14 5.87 8.09
CA ASP A 22 0.19 6.72 8.83
C ASP A 22 -0.89 5.91 9.58
N LYS A 23 -1.21 4.71 9.08
CA LYS A 23 -2.23 3.83 9.67
C LYS A 23 -1.69 2.90 10.75
N CYS A 24 -0.48 2.39 10.57
CA CYS A 24 0.04 1.29 11.38
C CYS A 24 1.08 1.74 12.41
N ILE A 25 1.75 2.87 12.17
CA ILE A 25 2.82 3.37 13.02
C ILE A 25 2.30 4.59 13.79
N THR A 26 1.95 4.37 15.06
CA THR A 26 1.33 5.39 15.93
C THR A 26 2.32 6.07 16.87
N GLY A 27 3.56 5.62 16.88
CA GLY A 27 4.66 6.18 17.66
C GLY A 27 5.99 5.92 16.97
N THR A 28 7.10 6.15 17.68
CA THR A 28 8.43 5.83 17.15
C THR A 28 8.66 4.32 17.18
N PRO A 29 8.88 3.65 16.04
CA PRO A 29 9.22 2.23 16.02
C PRO A 29 10.52 1.97 16.77
N GLY A 30 10.64 0.77 17.35
CA GLY A 30 11.93 0.29 17.87
C GLY A 30 12.92 -0.05 16.76
N SER A 31 13.99 -0.77 17.09
CA SER A 31 14.96 -1.30 16.10
C SER A 31 14.36 -2.29 15.09
N LYS A 32 13.12 -2.74 15.35
CA LYS A 32 12.32 -3.61 14.50
C LYS A 32 10.84 -3.32 14.73
N PHE A 33 10.02 -3.61 13.73
CA PHE A 33 8.58 -3.62 13.91
C PHE A 33 8.18 -4.71 14.91
N SER A 34 7.25 -4.36 15.78
CA SER A 34 6.52 -5.31 16.60
C SER A 34 5.72 -6.29 15.72
N SER A 35 5.25 -7.38 16.32
CA SER A 35 4.34 -8.32 15.64
C SER A 35 3.06 -7.61 15.19
N GLY A 36 2.51 -6.72 16.02
CA GLY A 36 1.32 -5.93 15.70
C GLY A 36 1.51 -5.00 14.51
N GLU A 37 2.61 -4.23 14.48
CA GLU A 37 2.94 -3.35 13.35
C GLU A 37 3.16 -4.16 12.07
N THR A 38 3.88 -5.28 12.14
CA THR A 38 4.12 -6.16 10.99
C THR A 38 2.82 -6.71 10.40
N SER A 39 1.93 -7.22 11.26
CA SER A 39 0.60 -7.68 10.84
C SER A 39 -0.25 -6.55 10.28
N CYS A 40 -0.21 -5.35 10.88
CA CYS A 40 -0.94 -4.19 10.37
C CYS A 40 -0.44 -3.79 8.97
N LEU A 41 0.87 -3.63 8.78
CA LEU A 41 1.47 -3.23 7.51
C LEU A 41 1.14 -4.21 6.38
N THR A 42 1.23 -5.52 6.68
CA THR A 42 0.87 -6.59 5.74
C THR A 42 -0.59 -6.48 5.31
N ASN A 43 -1.50 -6.37 6.29
CA ASN A 43 -2.93 -6.25 6.03
C ASN A 43 -3.28 -4.94 5.31
N CYS A 44 -2.61 -3.84 5.64
CA CYS A 44 -2.83 -2.54 5.02
C CYS A 44 -2.50 -2.56 3.54
N ALA A 45 -1.30 -3.06 3.18
CA ALA A 45 -0.88 -3.11 1.78
C ALA A 45 -1.80 -4.01 0.94
N GLN A 46 -2.16 -5.18 1.46
CA GLN A 46 -3.08 -6.10 0.79
C GLN A 46 -4.46 -5.47 0.57
N ARG A 47 -5.07 -4.92 1.63
CA ARG A 47 -6.40 -4.29 1.55
C ARG A 47 -6.42 -3.07 0.63
N TYR A 48 -5.33 -2.30 0.59
CA TYR A 48 -5.21 -1.16 -0.32
C TYR A 48 -5.24 -1.61 -1.78
N MET A 49 -4.47 -2.65 -2.12
CA MET A 49 -4.43 -3.20 -3.47
C MET A 49 -5.78 -3.81 -3.87
N ASP A 50 -6.38 -4.61 -2.99
CA ASP A 50 -7.69 -5.24 -3.23
C ASP A 50 -8.76 -4.19 -3.52
N MET A 51 -8.84 -3.16 -2.68
CA MET A 51 -9.81 -2.07 -2.86
C MET A 51 -9.54 -1.26 -4.13
N SER A 52 -8.26 -1.00 -4.46
CA SER A 52 -7.89 -0.32 -5.69
C SER A 52 -8.37 -1.09 -6.93
N ILE A 53 -8.21 -2.42 -6.94
CA ILE A 53 -8.68 -3.30 -8.02
C ILE A 53 -10.21 -3.29 -8.11
N ILE A 54 -10.91 -3.39 -6.98
CA ILE A 54 -12.39 -3.35 -6.96
C ILE A 54 -12.91 -2.03 -7.54
N ILE A 55 -12.32 -0.91 -7.13
CA ILE A 55 -12.70 0.43 -7.62
C ILE A 55 -12.43 0.53 -9.13
N MET A 56 -11.27 0.08 -9.60
CA MET A 56 -10.94 0.07 -11.04
C MET A 56 -11.95 -0.76 -11.85
N LYS A 57 -12.28 -1.97 -11.39
CA LYS A 57 -13.29 -2.82 -12.03
C LYS A 57 -14.67 -2.16 -12.06
N ARG A 58 -15.04 -1.45 -10.97
CA ARG A 58 -16.30 -0.72 -10.91
C ARG A 58 -16.35 0.40 -11.95
N PHE A 59 -15.27 1.18 -12.10
CA PHE A 59 -15.19 2.20 -13.13
C PHE A 59 -15.30 1.63 -14.55
N GLN A 60 -14.64 0.50 -14.82
CA GLN A 60 -14.75 -0.18 -16.12
C GLN A 60 -16.17 -0.69 -16.40
N SER A 61 -16.91 -1.15 -15.37
CA SER A 61 -18.30 -1.62 -15.53
C SER A 61 -19.34 -0.52 -15.74
N MET A 62 -18.97 0.75 -15.53
CA MET A 62 -19.86 1.90 -15.73
C MET A 62 -19.68 2.54 -17.11
N GLN A 63 -18.73 2.04 -17.90
CA GLN A 63 -18.43 2.47 -19.26
C GLN A 63 -19.15 1.57 -20.25
#